data_AF-A0A0D2MVT9-F1
#
_entry.id   AF-A0A0D2MVT9-F1
#
_cell.length_a   1.000
_cell.length_b   1.000
_cell.length_c   1.000
_cell.angle_alpha   90.00
_cell.angle_beta   90.00
_cell.angle_gamma   90.00
#
_symmetry.space_group_name_H-M   'P 1'
#
loop_
_entity.id
_entity.type
_entity.pdbx_description
1 polymer ?
#
loop_
_entity_poly.entity_id
_entity_poly.type
_entity_poly.pdbx_seq_one_letter_code
_entity_poly.pdbx_strand_id
1 'polypeptide(L)'
;MAALRSITFDRNFGIRDKHILALLKAVGPQLTSLQLGCSDTGDGAHLTDAATAAVSQYCSPDLRVLRLESVPGMGPKAFGSIAKALSGLEELHFTGHDRSQCNVKDKDLEALKKDPGLLPNLKSLHLTDSGVGGTKVRQLCGKRPMLTVHYGDTDSDSFAGGMVRGMMGADWGDGLFVERGKQAEAEHMRACGVRGGAAKRRRQWY
;
A
#
# COMPACT_ATOMS: atom_id res chain seq x y z
N MET A 1 -31.95 -6.91 2.72
CA MET A 1 -31.30 -6.01 1.75
C MET A 1 -29.84 -6.43 1.64
N ALA A 2 -29.33 -6.64 0.42
CA ALA A 2 -27.93 -6.98 0.23
C ALA A 2 -27.07 -5.77 0.61
N ALA A 3 -26.26 -5.89 1.66
CA ALA A 3 -25.33 -4.85 2.06
C ALA A 3 -24.24 -4.70 0.98
N LEU A 4 -24.03 -3.48 0.49
CA LEU A 4 -22.98 -3.21 -0.49
C LEU A 4 -21.63 -3.26 0.22
N ARG A 5 -20.86 -4.32 -0.03
CA ARG A 5 -19.62 -4.62 0.71
C ARG A 5 -18.35 -4.22 0.00
N SER A 6 -18.37 -4.13 -1.33
CA SER A 6 -17.21 -3.82 -2.15
C SER A 6 -17.59 -2.85 -3.25
N ILE A 7 -16.75 -1.84 -3.45
CA ILE A 7 -16.90 -0.85 -4.52
C ILE A 7 -15.59 -0.73 -5.25
N THR A 8 -15.68 -0.93 -6.57
CA THR A 8 -14.62 -0.71 -7.53
C THR A 8 -15.17 0.18 -8.62
N PHE A 9 -14.40 1.20 -9.00
CA PHE A 9 -14.76 2.07 -10.10
C PHE A 9 -14.07 1.60 -11.38
N ASP A 10 -14.78 1.73 -12.49
CA ASP A 10 -14.25 1.42 -13.81
C ASP A 10 -13.30 2.53 -14.30
N ARG A 11 -12.41 2.17 -15.22
CA ARG A 11 -11.36 3.01 -15.83
C ARG A 11 -11.87 4.29 -16.48
N ASN A 12 -13.14 4.32 -16.88
CA ASN A 12 -13.73 5.46 -17.58
C ASN A 12 -14.48 6.43 -16.64
N PHE A 13 -14.46 6.19 -15.34
CA PHE A 13 -15.22 6.98 -14.38
C PHE A 13 -14.31 7.94 -13.62
N GLY A 14 -14.26 9.19 -14.06
CA GLY A 14 -13.50 10.25 -13.38
C GLY A 14 -14.03 10.54 -11.98
N ILE A 15 -13.42 9.91 -10.97
CA ILE A 15 -13.78 10.09 -9.57
C ILE A 15 -13.30 11.46 -9.08
N ARG A 16 -14.15 12.19 -8.37
CA ARG A 16 -13.80 13.44 -7.69
C ARG A 16 -14.21 13.34 -6.23
N ASP A 17 -13.63 14.18 -5.39
CA ASP A 17 -13.92 14.22 -3.94
C ASP A 17 -15.43 14.27 -3.64
N LYS A 18 -16.21 15.03 -4.41
CA LYS A 18 -17.67 15.13 -4.24
C LYS A 18 -18.41 13.80 -4.44
N HIS A 19 -17.95 12.95 -5.37
CA HIS A 19 -18.56 11.67 -5.65
C HIS A 19 -18.26 10.67 -4.52
N ILE A 20 -17.02 10.66 -4.03
CA ILE A 20 -16.61 9.85 -2.89
C ILE A 20 -17.38 10.25 -1.64
N LEU A 21 -17.51 11.55 -1.38
CA LEU A 21 -18.22 12.04 -0.21
C LEU A 21 -19.70 11.62 -0.24
N ALA A 22 -20.37 11.72 -1.39
CA ALA A 22 -21.76 11.28 -1.54
C ALA A 22 -21.90 9.77 -1.34
N LEU A 23 -20.97 8.99 -1.90
CA LEU A 23 -20.99 7.53 -1.82
C LEU A 23 -20.69 7.04 -0.40
N LEU A 24 -19.64 7.55 0.24
CA LEU A 24 -19.29 7.18 1.61
C LEU A 24 -20.37 7.55 2.62
N LYS A 25 -21.10 8.66 2.41
CA LYS A 25 -22.29 8.97 3.22
C LYS A 25 -23.38 7.91 3.12
N ALA A 26 -23.56 7.28 1.95
CA ALA A 26 -24.62 6.31 1.72
C ALA A 26 -24.23 4.90 2.18
N VAL A 27 -22.97 4.49 1.96
CA VAL A 27 -22.53 3.08 2.11
C VAL A 27 -21.27 2.89 2.96
N GLY A 28 -20.65 3.97 3.42
CA GLY A 28 -19.44 3.96 4.27
C GLY A 28 -19.44 2.97 5.43
N PRO A 29 -20.52 2.87 6.24
CA PRO A 29 -20.57 1.97 7.39
C PRO A 29 -20.64 0.47 7.06
N GLN A 30 -20.94 0.11 5.82
CA GLN A 30 -21.12 -1.28 5.39
C GLN A 30 -19.97 -1.78 4.50
N LEU A 31 -19.04 -0.90 4.16
CA LEU A 31 -17.97 -1.20 3.23
C LEU A 31 -16.86 -2.01 3.89
N THR A 32 -16.46 -3.06 3.18
CA THR A 32 -15.35 -3.94 3.55
C THR A 32 -14.16 -3.81 2.59
N SER A 33 -14.43 -3.42 1.34
CA SER A 33 -13.43 -3.18 0.30
C SER A 33 -13.76 -1.90 -0.46
N LEU A 34 -12.78 -1.00 -0.56
CA LEU A 34 -12.90 0.25 -1.28
C LEU A 34 -11.68 0.46 -2.17
N GLN A 35 -11.91 0.57 -3.47
CA GLN A 35 -10.88 0.94 -4.44
C GLN A 35 -11.20 2.31 -5.01
N LEU A 36 -10.26 3.24 -4.89
CA LEU A 36 -10.33 4.60 -5.40
C LEU A 36 -9.11 4.88 -6.28
N GLY A 37 -9.37 5.46 -7.44
CA GLY A 37 -8.35 5.70 -8.46
C GLY A 37 -8.03 4.43 -9.27
N CYS A 38 -7.16 4.61 -10.24
CA CYS A 38 -6.69 3.55 -11.11
C CYS A 38 -5.31 3.93 -11.64
N SER A 39 -4.34 3.02 -11.51
CA SER A 39 -2.97 3.23 -12.01
C SER A 39 -2.89 3.35 -13.54
N ASP A 40 -3.85 2.77 -14.27
CA ASP A 40 -3.86 2.78 -15.74
C ASP A 40 -4.37 4.11 -16.32
N THR A 41 -5.32 4.77 -15.62
CA THR A 41 -5.99 5.98 -16.13
C THR A 41 -5.58 7.24 -15.40
N GLY A 42 -4.95 7.11 -14.23
CA GLY A 42 -4.51 8.26 -13.42
C GLY A 42 -5.67 9.01 -12.75
N ASP A 43 -6.88 8.44 -12.71
CA ASP A 43 -8.07 9.10 -12.15
C ASP A 43 -7.93 9.44 -10.65
N GLY A 44 -7.00 8.78 -9.95
CA GLY A 44 -6.65 9.10 -8.57
C GLY A 44 -6.04 10.51 -8.41
N ALA A 45 -5.56 11.14 -9.48
CA ALA A 45 -4.95 12.48 -9.43
C ALA A 45 -5.92 13.57 -8.98
N HIS A 46 -7.22 13.31 -9.13
CA HIS A 46 -8.28 14.22 -8.69
C HIS A 46 -8.67 14.04 -7.21
N LEU A 47 -8.07 13.08 -6.51
CA LEU A 47 -8.33 12.82 -5.10
C LEU A 47 -7.43 13.67 -4.22
N THR A 48 -8.06 14.44 -3.33
CA THR A 48 -7.34 15.32 -2.40
C THR A 48 -7.54 14.87 -0.96
N ASP A 49 -6.97 15.65 -0.02
CA ASP A 49 -7.19 15.46 1.41
C ASP A 49 -8.69 15.44 1.80
N ALA A 50 -9.57 16.07 1.02
CA ALA A 50 -11.01 16.01 1.25
C ALA A 50 -11.57 14.58 1.13
N ALA A 51 -11.07 13.79 0.17
CA ALA A 51 -11.45 12.38 0.06
C ALA A 51 -10.97 11.58 1.29
N THR A 52 -9.78 11.87 1.82
CA THR A 52 -9.27 11.18 3.01
C THR A 52 -10.04 11.51 4.26
N ALA A 53 -10.44 12.76 4.42
CA ALA A 53 -11.31 13.19 5.51
C ALA A 53 -12.67 12.50 5.42
N ALA A 54 -13.21 12.31 4.21
CA ALA A 54 -14.44 11.56 4.02
C ALA A 54 -14.26 10.07 4.38
N VAL A 55 -13.16 9.43 3.95
CA VAL A 55 -12.85 8.04 4.30
C VAL A 55 -12.73 7.88 5.82
N SER A 56 -11.98 8.76 6.49
CA SER A 56 -11.80 8.65 7.94
C SER A 56 -13.07 8.94 8.76
N GLN A 57 -13.99 9.75 8.22
CA GLN A 57 -15.22 10.13 8.91
C GLN A 57 -16.37 9.12 8.72
N TYR A 58 -16.50 8.53 7.52
CA TYR A 58 -17.68 7.75 7.13
C TYR A 58 -17.41 6.24 7.01
N CYS A 59 -16.16 5.81 6.83
CA CYS A 59 -15.86 4.38 6.76
C CYS A 59 -15.89 3.74 8.15
N SER A 60 -16.47 2.54 8.22
CA SER A 60 -16.40 1.70 9.41
C SER A 60 -14.98 1.19 9.66
N PRO A 61 -14.62 0.91 10.93
CA PRO A 61 -13.35 0.27 11.28
C PRO A 61 -13.22 -1.15 10.73
N ASP A 62 -14.30 -1.75 10.24
CA ASP A 62 -14.34 -3.07 9.59
C ASP A 62 -13.85 -3.08 8.13
N LEU A 63 -13.44 -1.94 7.59
CA LEU A 63 -12.85 -1.88 6.25
C LEU A 63 -11.56 -2.68 6.23
N ARG A 64 -11.48 -3.70 5.37
CA ARG A 64 -10.34 -4.62 5.27
C ARG A 64 -9.39 -4.26 4.14
N VAL A 65 -9.93 -3.80 3.00
CA VAL A 65 -9.14 -3.48 1.81
C VAL A 65 -9.40 -2.04 1.43
N LEU A 66 -8.34 -1.24 1.39
CA LEU A 66 -8.37 0.13 0.90
C LEU A 66 -7.30 0.30 -0.17
N ARG A 67 -7.74 0.55 -1.40
CA ARG A 67 -6.84 0.82 -2.52
C ARG A 67 -6.97 2.27 -2.94
N LEU A 68 -5.85 2.99 -2.85
CA LEU A 68 -5.72 4.38 -3.27
C LEU A 68 -4.63 4.40 -4.33
N GLU A 69 -5.06 4.32 -5.59
CA GLU A 69 -4.16 4.20 -6.73
C GLU A 69 -3.97 5.54 -7.44
N SER A 70 -2.71 5.90 -7.71
CA SER A 70 -2.32 7.13 -8.40
C SER A 70 -2.86 8.40 -7.76
N VAL A 71 -2.56 8.59 -6.48
CA VAL A 71 -3.10 9.67 -5.64
C VAL A 71 -2.06 10.73 -5.21
N PRO A 72 -1.44 11.47 -6.16
CA PRO A 72 -0.44 12.49 -5.83
C PRO A 72 -1.01 13.69 -5.07
N GLY A 73 -2.31 13.96 -5.20
CA GLY A 73 -2.99 15.08 -4.55
C GLY A 73 -3.23 14.92 -3.05
N MET A 74 -2.98 13.75 -2.49
CA MET A 74 -3.09 13.51 -1.05
C MET A 74 -1.89 14.08 -0.32
N GLY A 75 -2.15 14.88 0.69
CA GLY A 75 -1.14 15.53 1.53
C GLY A 75 -0.47 14.56 2.50
N PRO A 76 0.61 14.99 3.16
CA PRO A 76 1.41 14.15 4.06
C PRO A 76 0.68 13.73 5.35
N LYS A 77 -0.54 14.24 5.59
CA LYS A 77 -1.37 13.87 6.75
C LYS A 77 -2.44 12.83 6.40
N ALA A 78 -2.67 12.58 5.11
CA ALA A 78 -3.65 11.61 4.61
C ALA A 78 -3.41 10.23 5.20
N PHE A 79 -2.19 9.72 5.05
CA PHE A 79 -1.81 8.38 5.50
C PHE A 79 -2.05 8.18 6.99
N GLY A 80 -1.57 9.12 7.82
CA GLY A 80 -1.75 9.04 9.27
C GLY A 80 -3.22 9.14 9.71
N SER A 81 -4.05 9.87 8.98
CA SER A 81 -5.48 9.99 9.27
C SER A 81 -6.22 8.70 8.97
N ILE A 82 -5.91 8.07 7.83
CA ILE A 82 -6.45 6.76 7.43
C ILE A 82 -6.00 5.67 8.42
N ALA A 83 -4.71 5.66 8.76
CA ALA A 83 -4.12 4.68 9.68
C ALA A 83 -4.75 4.70 11.08
N LYS A 84 -5.21 5.88 11.53
CA LYS A 84 -5.91 6.05 12.82
C LYS A 84 -7.39 5.68 12.76
N ALA A 85 -8.06 5.96 11.64
CA ALA A 85 -9.49 5.71 11.50
C ALA A 85 -9.82 4.24 11.26
N LEU A 86 -8.94 3.50 10.56
CA LEU A 86 -9.23 2.16 10.07
C LEU A 86 -8.43 1.08 10.82
N SER A 87 -8.87 0.69 12.01
CA SER A 87 -8.16 -0.31 12.82
C SER A 87 -8.23 -1.74 12.26
N GLY A 88 -9.24 -2.07 11.45
CA GLY A 88 -9.46 -3.40 10.87
C GLY A 88 -8.78 -3.64 9.51
N LEU A 89 -8.01 -2.67 9.01
CA LEU A 89 -7.46 -2.74 7.67
C LEU A 89 -6.39 -3.84 7.55
N GLU A 90 -6.57 -4.72 6.57
CA GLU A 90 -5.66 -5.82 6.24
C GLU A 90 -4.76 -5.46 5.04
N GLU A 91 -5.27 -4.70 4.09
CA GLU A 91 -4.59 -4.35 2.84
C GLU A 91 -4.74 -2.86 2.54
N LEU A 92 -3.60 -2.18 2.39
CA LEU A 92 -3.52 -0.75 2.06
C LEU A 92 -2.67 -0.56 0.81
N HIS A 93 -3.26 0.01 -0.24
CA HIS A 93 -2.50 0.51 -1.39
C HIS A 93 -2.50 2.02 -1.34
N PHE A 94 -1.31 2.59 -1.44
CA PHE A 94 -1.09 4.02 -1.48
C PHE A 94 -0.01 4.27 -2.52
N THR A 95 -0.42 4.36 -3.78
CA THR A 95 0.50 4.42 -4.92
C THR A 95 0.46 5.78 -5.60
N GLY A 96 1.61 6.18 -6.17
CA GLY A 96 1.69 7.31 -7.08
C GLY A 96 1.44 6.90 -8.53
N HIS A 97 1.98 7.70 -9.44
CA HIS A 97 2.01 7.41 -10.88
C HIS A 97 3.36 7.88 -11.45
N ASP A 98 3.70 7.44 -12.66
CA ASP A 98 4.98 7.68 -13.35
C ASP A 98 5.50 9.14 -13.29
N ARG A 99 4.58 10.10 -13.34
CA ARG A 99 4.86 11.55 -13.39
C ARG A 99 4.73 12.23 -12.04
N SER A 100 4.24 11.54 -11.01
CA SER A 100 3.95 12.16 -9.72
C SER A 100 4.01 11.15 -8.58
N GLN A 101 4.95 11.39 -7.67
CA GLN A 101 5.10 10.60 -6.47
C GLN A 101 3.97 10.86 -5.47
N CYS A 102 3.61 9.83 -4.71
CA CYS A 102 2.73 10.03 -3.56
C CYS A 102 3.50 10.66 -2.38
N ASN A 103 2.79 11.39 -1.51
CA ASN A 103 3.39 12.13 -0.39
C ASN A 103 3.71 11.26 0.84
N VAL A 104 3.72 9.93 0.71
CA VAL A 104 4.11 9.04 1.81
C VAL A 104 5.63 9.10 1.97
N LYS A 105 6.11 9.38 3.18
CA LYS A 105 7.54 9.51 3.46
C LYS A 105 7.98 8.55 4.57
N ASP A 106 9.28 8.39 4.73
CA ASP A 106 9.89 7.53 5.77
C ASP A 106 9.38 7.82 7.20
N LYS A 107 9.00 9.06 7.50
CA LYS A 107 8.43 9.46 8.80
C LYS A 107 7.11 8.74 9.10
N ASP A 108 6.32 8.46 8.07
CA ASP A 108 5.01 7.81 8.19
C ASP A 108 5.19 6.30 8.47
N LEU A 109 6.24 5.70 7.90
CA LEU A 109 6.66 4.35 8.25
C LEU A 109 7.24 4.24 9.66
N GLU A 110 8.02 5.23 10.10
CA GLU A 110 8.51 5.27 11.49
C GLU A 110 7.35 5.41 12.49
N ALA A 111 6.28 6.12 12.14
CA ALA A 111 5.08 6.18 12.97
C ALA A 111 4.42 4.80 13.11
N LEU A 112 4.24 4.06 12.00
CA LEU A 112 3.74 2.68 12.05
C LEU A 112 4.66 1.73 12.83
N LYS A 113 5.97 1.93 12.74
CA LYS A 113 6.94 1.12 13.46
C LYS A 113 6.91 1.38 14.97
N LYS A 114 6.70 2.64 15.38
CA LYS A 114 6.67 3.05 16.80
C LYS A 114 5.35 2.69 17.47
N ASP A 115 4.24 2.82 16.76
CA ASP A 115 2.92 2.56 17.29
C ASP A 115 2.32 1.28 16.67
N PRO A 116 2.41 0.14 17.36
CA PRO A 116 1.81 -1.11 16.90
C PRO A 116 0.27 -1.08 16.93
N GLY A 117 -0.35 -0.10 17.60
CA GLY A 117 -1.79 0.11 17.61
C GLY A 117 -2.32 0.74 16.31
N LEU A 118 -1.45 1.33 15.48
CA LEU A 118 -1.81 1.83 14.16
C LEU A 118 -1.86 0.69 13.15
N LEU A 119 -3.02 0.41 12.56
CA LEU A 119 -3.19 -0.67 11.59
C LEU A 119 -2.67 -2.03 12.11
N PRO A 120 -3.20 -2.55 13.24
CA PRO A 120 -2.69 -3.75 13.90
C PRO A 120 -2.85 -5.01 13.04
N ASN A 121 -3.85 -5.04 12.15
CA ASN A 121 -4.18 -6.18 11.30
C ASN A 121 -3.59 -6.08 9.89
N LEU A 122 -2.72 -5.09 9.63
CA LEU A 122 -2.18 -4.86 8.29
C LEU A 122 -1.24 -6.00 7.87
N LYS A 123 -1.60 -6.68 6.79
CA LYS A 123 -0.86 -7.77 6.17
C LYS A 123 -0.14 -7.32 4.91
N SER A 124 -0.73 -6.40 4.14
CA SER A 124 -0.18 -5.95 2.86
C SER A 124 -0.20 -4.43 2.76
N LEU A 125 0.95 -3.85 2.41
CA LEU A 125 1.13 -2.41 2.23
C LEU A 125 1.83 -2.15 0.90
N HIS A 126 1.18 -1.45 -0.02
CA HIS A 126 1.74 -1.09 -1.32
C HIS A 126 2.04 0.41 -1.35
N LEU A 127 3.32 0.75 -1.57
CA LEU A 127 3.89 2.09 -1.56
C LEU A 127 4.76 2.31 -2.80
N THR A 128 4.19 2.08 -3.98
CA THR A 128 4.88 2.35 -5.24
C THR A 128 4.89 3.86 -5.52
N ASP A 129 5.96 4.35 -6.14
CA ASP A 129 6.17 5.76 -6.49
C ASP A 129 6.08 6.69 -5.26
N SER A 130 6.62 6.23 -4.13
CA SER A 130 6.59 6.96 -2.84
C SER A 130 7.93 7.57 -2.47
N GLY A 131 9.02 7.15 -3.13
CA GLY A 131 10.39 7.53 -2.78
C GLY A 131 10.83 7.05 -1.39
N VAL A 132 10.17 6.03 -0.85
CA VAL A 132 10.46 5.46 0.47
C VAL A 132 11.72 4.59 0.42
N GLY A 133 12.59 4.75 1.41
CA GLY A 133 13.85 4.01 1.47
C GLY A 133 13.67 2.54 1.90
N GLY A 134 14.23 1.60 1.12
CA GLY A 134 14.16 0.15 1.43
C GLY A 134 14.70 -0.24 2.81
N THR A 135 15.68 0.51 3.36
CA THR A 135 16.19 0.29 4.72
C THR A 135 15.10 0.49 5.79
N LYS A 136 14.22 1.49 5.61
CA LYS A 136 13.12 1.75 6.55
C LYS A 136 12.03 0.70 6.43
N VAL A 137 11.74 0.26 5.22
CA VAL A 137 10.81 -0.85 4.96
C VAL A 137 11.29 -2.13 5.67
N ARG A 138 12.57 -2.49 5.53
CA ARG A 138 13.16 -3.64 6.25
C ARG A 138 13.04 -3.52 7.76
N GLN A 139 13.27 -2.34 8.31
CA GLN A 139 13.11 -2.11 9.75
C GLN A 139 11.65 -2.26 10.20
N LEU A 140 10.69 -1.84 9.37
CA LEU A 140 9.26 -2.01 9.62
C LEU A 140 8.87 -3.48 9.59
N CYS A 141 9.23 -4.23 8.55
CA CYS A 141 8.98 -5.67 8.45
C CYS A 141 9.66 -6.48 9.58
N GLY A 142 10.80 -5.99 10.08
CA GLY A 142 11.46 -6.54 11.26
C GLY A 142 10.66 -6.38 12.57
N LYS A 143 9.85 -5.32 12.68
CA LYS A 143 8.97 -5.07 13.83
C LYS A 143 7.56 -5.64 13.66
N ARG A 144 7.08 -5.74 12.42
CA ARG A 144 5.77 -6.28 12.04
C ARG A 144 5.96 -7.55 11.21
N PRO A 145 6.10 -8.72 11.86
CA PRO A 145 6.48 -9.95 11.18
C PRO A 145 5.42 -10.50 10.21
N MET A 146 4.16 -10.06 10.34
CA MET A 146 3.05 -10.42 9.44
C MET A 146 2.86 -9.45 8.26
N LEU A 147 3.60 -8.34 8.22
CA LEU A 147 3.45 -7.33 7.18
C LEU A 147 4.31 -7.68 5.95
N THR A 148 3.71 -7.55 4.77
CA THR A 148 4.37 -7.54 3.47
C THR A 148 4.28 -6.14 2.90
N VAL A 149 5.42 -5.57 2.52
CA VAL A 149 5.50 -4.24 1.93
C VAL A 149 6.00 -4.35 0.50
N HIS A 150 5.19 -3.84 -0.43
CA HIS A 150 5.56 -3.62 -1.82
C HIS A 150 5.96 -2.16 -1.96
N TYR A 151 7.16 -1.88 -2.44
CA TYR A 151 7.67 -0.52 -2.64
C TYR A 151 8.59 -0.48 -3.84
N GLY A 152 8.85 0.70 -4.39
CA GLY A 152 9.64 0.86 -5.61
C GLY A 152 9.09 1.97 -6.46
N ASP A 153 9.84 2.38 -7.47
CA ASP A 153 9.41 3.40 -8.40
C ASP A 153 9.14 2.71 -9.74
N THR A 154 8.00 3.06 -10.33
CA THR A 154 7.51 2.52 -11.58
C THR A 154 8.17 3.30 -12.71
N ASP A 155 9.46 3.09 -12.93
CA ASP A 155 10.16 3.81 -14.01
C ASP A 155 9.89 3.12 -15.35
N SER A 156 9.35 3.88 -16.31
CA SER A 156 9.15 3.42 -17.69
C SER A 156 10.46 3.06 -18.43
N ASP A 157 11.62 3.31 -17.83
CA ASP A 157 12.96 3.07 -18.41
C ASP A 157 13.77 1.96 -17.69
N SER A 158 13.18 1.22 -16.74
CA SER A 158 13.91 0.23 -15.91
C SER A 158 14.41 -1.01 -16.65
N PHE A 159 14.11 -1.22 -17.93
CA PHE A 159 14.54 -2.44 -18.64
C PHE A 159 16.07 -2.61 -18.63
N ALA A 160 16.82 -1.52 -18.83
CA ALA A 160 18.28 -1.54 -18.79
C ALA A 160 18.84 -1.77 -17.37
N GLY A 161 18.22 -1.15 -16.35
CA GLY A 161 18.59 -1.35 -14.95
C GLY A 161 18.26 -2.75 -14.42
N GLY A 162 17.13 -3.29 -14.85
CA GLY A 162 16.68 -4.66 -14.59
C GLY A 162 17.62 -5.70 -15.21
N MET A 163 18.13 -5.46 -16.42
CA MET A 163 19.14 -6.34 -17.04
C MET A 163 20.46 -6.39 -16.25
N VAL A 164 20.98 -5.24 -15.81
CA VAL A 164 22.24 -5.18 -15.04
C VAL A 164 22.10 -5.84 -13.66
N ARG A 165 20.97 -5.65 -12.97
CA ARG A 165 20.71 -6.30 -11.67
C ARG A 165 20.32 -7.78 -11.81
N GLY A 166 19.66 -8.16 -12.90
CA GLY A 166 19.41 -9.56 -13.27
C GLY A 166 20.71 -10.33 -13.50
N MET A 167 21.71 -9.72 -14.16
CA MET A 167 23.06 -10.29 -14.27
C MET A 167 23.78 -10.44 -12.92
N MET A 168 23.40 -9.66 -11.90
CA MET A 168 23.91 -9.78 -10.53
C MET A 168 23.06 -10.70 -9.64
N GLY A 169 22.06 -11.40 -10.19
CA GLY A 169 21.19 -12.32 -9.45
C GLY A 169 20.21 -11.64 -8.49
N ALA A 170 19.93 -10.35 -8.71
CA ALA A 170 19.02 -9.52 -7.92
C ALA A 170 17.83 -9.04 -8.77
N ASP A 171 17.19 -9.96 -9.48
CA ASP A 171 16.04 -9.69 -10.35
C ASP A 171 14.76 -9.42 -9.54
N TRP A 172 14.20 -8.23 -9.73
CA TRP A 172 12.81 -8.01 -10.19
C TRP A 172 12.84 -6.80 -11.15
N GLY A 173 12.90 -7.08 -12.45
CA GLY A 173 13.19 -6.14 -13.55
C GLY A 173 12.20 -5.01 -13.82
N ASP A 174 11.38 -4.60 -12.86
CA ASP A 174 10.39 -3.51 -12.96
C ASP A 174 10.61 -2.38 -11.94
N GLY A 175 11.68 -2.43 -11.15
CA GLY A 175 11.94 -1.42 -10.11
C GLY A 175 11.09 -1.58 -8.84
N LEU A 176 10.26 -2.63 -8.78
CA LEU A 176 9.42 -2.97 -7.64
C LEU A 176 10.08 -4.01 -6.74
N PHE A 177 10.01 -3.77 -5.44
CA PHE A 177 10.61 -4.57 -4.40
C PHE A 177 9.53 -5.04 -3.43
N VAL A 178 9.65 -6.29 -2.98
CA VAL A 178 8.77 -6.88 -1.97
C VAL A 178 9.61 -7.28 -0.77
N GLU A 179 9.32 -6.68 0.37
CA GLU A 179 9.95 -7.01 1.65
C GLU A 179 8.89 -7.61 2.58
N ARG A 180 9.16 -8.84 3.04
CA ARG A 180 8.23 -9.61 3.88
C ARG A 180 8.76 -9.71 5.31
N GLY A 181 7.87 -9.54 6.28
CA GLY A 181 8.15 -9.97 7.65
C GLY A 181 8.34 -11.49 7.72
N LYS A 182 9.13 -11.96 8.69
CA LYS A 182 9.51 -13.39 8.79
C LYS A 182 8.33 -14.36 8.89
N GLN A 183 7.21 -13.94 9.48
CA GLN A 183 6.01 -14.78 9.57
C GLN A 183 5.21 -14.76 8.26
N ALA A 184 5.08 -13.60 7.62
CA ALA A 184 4.47 -13.47 6.29
C ALA A 184 5.25 -14.28 5.24
N GLU A 185 6.58 -14.29 5.32
CA GLU A 185 7.44 -15.12 4.47
C GLU A 185 7.18 -16.62 4.70
N ALA A 186 7.09 -17.05 5.97
CA ALA A 186 6.79 -18.45 6.31
C ALA A 186 5.39 -18.89 5.87
N GLU A 187 4.38 -18.03 5.99
CA GLU A 187 3.02 -18.29 5.48
C GLU A 187 3.00 -18.38 3.95
N HIS A 188 3.71 -17.49 3.27
CA HIS A 188 3.82 -17.52 1.82
C HIS A 188 4.53 -18.78 1.32
N MET A 189 5.64 -19.19 1.95
CA MET A 189 6.32 -20.45 1.60
C MET A 189 5.42 -21.67 1.82
N ARG A 190 4.61 -21.67 2.90
CA ARG A 190 3.60 -22.72 3.13
C ARG A 190 2.53 -22.72 2.03
N ALA A 191 2.02 -21.55 1.66
CA ALA A 191 0.99 -21.41 0.62
C ALA A 191 1.49 -21.84 -0.78
N CYS A 192 2.76 -21.55 -1.09
CA CYS A 192 3.39 -21.95 -2.35
C CYS A 192 3.90 -23.41 -2.35
N GLY A 193 3.68 -24.18 -1.28
CA GLY A 193 4.12 -25.58 -1.19
C GLY A 193 5.64 -25.79 -1.12
N VAL A 194 6.42 -24.72 -0.91
CA VAL A 194 7.88 -24.78 -0.84
C VAL A 194 8.26 -25.17 0.59
N ARG A 195 8.70 -26.42 0.79
CA ARG A 195 9.24 -26.85 2.09
C ARG A 195 10.54 -26.09 2.36
N GLY A 196 10.53 -25.31 3.44
CA GLY A 196 11.63 -24.43 3.84
C GLY A 196 12.98 -25.16 3.91
N GLY A 197 13.81 -24.94 2.88
CA GLY A 197 15.25 -25.08 3.01
C GLY A 197 15.76 -23.87 3.78
N ALA A 198 16.38 -24.11 4.93
CA ALA A 198 16.95 -23.08 5.78
C ALA A 198 17.84 -22.11 4.96
N ALA A 199 17.34 -20.90 4.72
CA ALA A 199 18.14 -19.81 4.17
C ALA A 199 19.21 -19.45 5.20
N LYS A 200 20.40 -20.03 5.03
CA LYS A 200 21.63 -19.68 5.74
C LYS A 200 21.80 -18.15 5.69
N ARG A 201 21.69 -17.50 6.85
CA ARG A 201 22.13 -16.11 7.04
C ARG A 201 23.59 -16.01 6.60
N ARG A 202 23.88 -15.45 5.43
CA ARG A 202 25.20 -14.88 5.16
C ARG A 202 25.22 -13.49 5.77
N ARG A 203 25.78 -13.39 6.98
CA ARG A 203 26.36 -12.14 7.48
C ARG A 203 27.45 -11.75 6.47
N GLN A 204 27.26 -10.65 5.76
CA GLN A 204 28.36 -10.01 5.05
C GLN A 204 28.74 -8.80 5.89
N TRP A 205 29.89 -8.95 6.56
CA TRP A 205 30.62 -7.86 7.19
C TRP A 205 31.23 -7.02 6.07
N TYR A 206 31.02 -5.72 6.13
CA TYR A 206 32.02 -4.70 5.78
C TYR A 206 31.88 -3.56 6.77
#